data_AF-A0A7C6ZXN8-F1
#
_entry.id   AF-A0A7C6ZXN8-F1
#
_cell.length_a   1.000
_cell.length_b   1.000
_cell.length_c   1.000
_cell.angle_alpha   90.00
_cell.angle_beta   90.00
_cell.angle_gamma   90.00
#
_symmetry.space_group_name_H-M   'P 1'
#
loop_
_entity.id
_entity.type
_entity.pdbx_description
1 polymer ?
#
loop_
_entity_poly.entity_id
_entity_poly.type
_entity_poly.pdbx_seq_one_letter_code
_entity_poly.pdbx_strand_id
1 'polypeptide(L)'
;MIPAASKSVIFDLKPGGYVVLDLAVTPPHTAWFTVAASCTAPHCAAAAFTAELVDDQLVMPDHIKAGAQTWQIENMGARMNSLRVLRLNAGVRVEDALAMIMRGSAWPNPPPYQKMVVWTPMSAGEWVWLTVDQTAGAYSVVTIMLDFAADPPRLRQEQGIMRPLLVTE
;
A
#
# COMPACT_ATOMS: atom_id res chain seq x y z
N MET A 1 -15.98 5.44 11.36
CA MET A 1 -15.44 4.41 12.26
C MET A 1 -15.74 3.06 11.63
N ILE A 2 -14.74 2.34 11.14
CA ILE A 2 -14.94 0.97 10.63
C ILE A 2 -14.83 0.04 11.85
N PRO A 3 -15.83 -0.80 12.16
CA PRO A 3 -15.74 -1.74 13.27
C PRO A 3 -14.57 -2.72 13.08
N ALA A 4 -13.74 -2.85 14.11
CA ALA A 4 -12.76 -3.92 14.34
C ALA A 4 -12.11 -4.59 13.10
N ALA A 5 -11.47 -3.82 12.22
CA ALA A 5 -10.55 -4.39 11.24
C ALA A 5 -9.19 -4.57 11.93
N SER A 6 -8.91 -5.76 12.46
CA SER A 6 -7.54 -6.10 12.88
C SER A 6 -6.64 -6.17 11.64
N LYS A 7 -5.47 -5.54 11.68
CA LYS A 7 -4.46 -5.61 10.62
C LYS A 7 -3.18 -6.16 11.23
N SER A 8 -2.62 -7.20 10.62
CA SER A 8 -1.31 -7.75 10.98
C SER A 8 -0.29 -7.37 9.92
N VAL A 9 0.84 -6.87 10.40
CA VAL A 9 1.93 -6.34 9.58
C VAL A 9 3.24 -6.88 10.16
N ILE A 10 4.07 -7.46 9.31
CA ILE A 10 5.37 -8.02 9.70
C ILE A 10 6.45 -7.28 8.91
N PHE A 11 7.28 -6.52 9.63
CA PHE A 11 8.43 -5.83 9.07
C PHE A 11 9.71 -6.63 9.31
N ASP A 12 10.58 -6.71 8.30
CA ASP A 12 11.98 -7.08 8.48
C ASP A 12 12.81 -5.81 8.71
N LEU A 13 12.91 -5.40 9.98
CA LEU A 13 13.62 -4.18 10.35
C LEU A 13 15.11 -4.46 10.49
N LYS A 14 15.93 -3.67 9.79
CA LYS A 14 17.37 -3.67 9.99
C LYS A 14 17.71 -3.16 11.41
N PRO A 15 18.88 -3.49 11.96
CA PRO A 15 19.29 -2.96 13.25
C PRO A 15 19.35 -1.42 13.23
N GLY A 16 18.73 -0.77 14.21
CA GLY A 16 18.62 0.70 14.22
C GLY A 16 17.55 1.24 15.16
N GLY A 17 17.46 2.56 15.25
CA GLY A 17 16.42 3.27 15.98
C GLY A 17 15.22 3.57 15.09
N TYR A 18 14.02 3.34 15.60
CA TYR A 18 12.76 3.50 14.89
C TYR A 18 11.77 4.33 15.68
N VAL A 19 10.87 5.00 14.95
CA VAL A 19 9.71 5.70 15.51
C VAL A 19 8.43 5.17 14.87
N VAL A 20 7.42 4.88 15.69
CA VAL A 20 6.05 4.63 15.26
C VAL A 20 5.29 5.95 15.34
N LEU A 21 4.56 6.29 14.28
CA LEU A 21 3.72 7.48 14.19
C LEU A 21 2.25 7.07 14.03
N ASP A 22 1.40 7.52 14.94
CA ASP A 22 -0.05 7.49 14.75
C ASP A 22 -0.52 8.85 14.23
N LEU A 23 -0.78 8.90 12.93
CA LEU A 23 -1.23 10.09 12.22
C LEU A 23 -2.76 10.22 12.15
N ALA A 24 -3.51 9.32 12.80
CA ALA A 24 -4.97 9.38 12.83
C ALA A 24 -5.51 10.37 13.88
N VAL A 25 -4.64 10.90 14.74
CA VAL A 25 -4.95 11.83 15.82
C VAL A 25 -4.12 13.10 15.72
N THR A 26 -4.64 14.19 16.30
CA THR A 26 -3.95 15.50 16.34
C THR A 26 -3.88 15.99 17.79
N PRO A 27 -2.67 16.20 18.37
CA PRO A 27 -1.36 15.95 17.76
C PRO A 27 -1.08 14.44 17.58
N PRO A 28 -0.20 14.05 16.65
CA PRO A 28 0.11 12.64 16.40
C PRO A 28 0.77 12.00 17.62
N HIS A 29 0.39 10.76 17.93
CA HIS A 29 1.11 9.99 18.94
C HIS A 29 2.40 9.43 18.34
N THR A 30 3.44 9.34 19.18
CA THR A 30 4.74 8.81 18.78
C THR A 30 5.25 7.81 19.82
N ALA A 31 5.95 6.78 19.36
CA ALA A 31 6.67 5.84 20.21
C ALA A 31 8.00 5.45 19.56
N TRP A 32 9.06 5.31 20.35
CA TRP A 32 10.39 4.94 19.87
C TRP A 32 10.79 3.54 20.33
N PHE A 33 11.51 2.82 19.49
CA PHE A 33 12.10 1.53 19.82
C PHE A 33 13.42 1.33 19.08
N THR A 34 14.24 0.40 19.56
CA THR A 34 15.50 0.02 18.91
C THR A 34 15.42 -1.44 18.49
N VAL A 35 15.79 -1.72 17.25
CA VAL A 35 15.95 -3.07 16.73
C VAL A 35 17.42 -3.44 16.86
N ALA A 36 17.69 -4.53 17.59
CA ALA A 36 19.02 -5.09 17.68
C ALA A 36 19.30 -6.03 16.51
N ALA A 37 20.57 -6.25 16.17
CA ALA A 37 20.96 -7.29 15.23
C ALA A 37 20.60 -8.67 15.78
N SER A 38 19.66 -9.36 15.13
CA SER A 38 19.41 -10.79 15.33
C SER A 38 20.02 -11.58 14.16
N CYS A 39 20.56 -12.76 14.44
CA CYS A 39 21.08 -13.69 13.43
C CYS A 39 20.00 -14.64 12.88
N THR A 40 18.73 -14.40 13.20
CA THR A 40 17.62 -15.27 12.82
C THR A 40 16.70 -14.48 11.91
N ALA A 41 16.66 -14.85 10.63
CA ALA A 41 15.72 -14.27 9.68
C ALA A 41 14.28 -14.38 10.24
N PRO A 42 13.41 -13.38 9.99
CA PRO A 42 12.01 -13.50 10.34
C PRO A 42 11.45 -14.78 9.74
N HIS A 43 10.55 -15.45 10.46
CA HIS A 43 9.76 -16.54 9.90
C HIS A 43 9.03 -15.96 8.68
N CYS A 44 9.46 -16.33 7.46
CA CYS A 44 8.77 -15.92 6.25
C CYS A 44 7.35 -16.45 6.33
N ALA A 45 6.37 -15.59 6.61
CA ALA A 45 4.98 -15.97 6.41
C ALA A 45 4.86 -16.33 4.91
N ALA A 46 4.36 -17.53 4.61
CA ALA A 46 4.17 -17.95 3.23
C ALA A 46 3.22 -16.95 2.55
N ALA A 47 3.77 -16.09 1.69
CA ALA A 47 2.98 -15.11 0.97
C ALA A 47 2.17 -15.81 -0.12
N ALA A 48 0.91 -15.42 -0.29
CA ALA A 48 0.08 -15.86 -1.40
C ALA A 48 0.64 -15.37 -2.74
N PHE A 49 1.27 -14.18 -2.75
CA PHE A 49 2.02 -13.62 -3.86
C PHE A 49 2.91 -12.45 -3.36
N THR A 50 3.81 -12.02 -4.23
CA THR A 50 4.63 -10.81 -4.04
C THR A 50 4.13 -9.69 -4.95
N ALA A 51 3.97 -8.49 -4.40
CA ALA A 51 3.74 -7.25 -5.13
C ALA A 51 5.04 -6.45 -5.16
N GLU A 52 5.64 -6.34 -6.35
CA GLU A 52 6.91 -5.65 -6.54
C GLU A 52 6.65 -4.23 -7.05
N LEU A 53 7.11 -3.25 -6.28
CA LEU A 53 7.12 -1.84 -6.66
C LEU A 53 8.44 -1.55 -7.37
N VAL A 54 8.41 -1.40 -8.70
CA VAL A 54 9.61 -1.26 -9.55
C VAL A 54 9.56 0.08 -10.26
N ASP A 55 9.87 1.18 -9.55
CA ASP A 55 9.80 2.56 -10.07
C ASP A 55 8.50 2.87 -10.85
N ASP A 56 8.50 2.76 -12.18
CA ASP A 56 7.36 2.97 -13.09
C ASP A 56 6.58 1.68 -13.44
N GLN A 57 6.87 0.57 -12.77
CA GLN A 57 6.16 -0.72 -12.88
C GLN A 57 5.66 -1.28 -11.54
N LEU A 58 4.55 -2.02 -11.60
CA LEU A 58 3.95 -2.76 -10.48
C LEU A 58 3.71 -4.20 -10.92
N VAL A 59 4.52 -5.12 -10.41
CA VAL A 59 4.40 -6.54 -10.73
C VAL A 59 3.58 -7.21 -9.63
N MET A 60 2.41 -7.72 -10.02
CA MET A 60 1.51 -8.52 -9.17
C MET A 60 0.47 -9.22 -10.06
N PRO A 61 -0.25 -10.24 -9.57
CA PRO A 61 -1.34 -10.86 -10.30
C PRO A 61 -2.49 -9.89 -10.59
N ASP A 62 -3.14 -10.03 -11.76
CA ASP A 62 -4.40 -9.33 -12.09
C ASP A 62 -5.61 -9.92 -11.35
N HIS A 63 -5.47 -11.15 -10.84
CA HIS A 63 -6.51 -11.92 -10.18
C HIS A 63 -5.99 -12.48 -8.86
N ILE A 64 -6.73 -12.26 -7.76
CA ILE A 64 -6.43 -12.83 -6.44
C ILE A 64 -7.70 -13.43 -5.83
N LYS A 65 -7.56 -14.26 -4.79
CA LYS A 65 -8.69 -14.88 -4.10
C LYS A 65 -9.23 -13.95 -3.00
N ALA A 66 -10.53 -14.04 -2.76
CA ALA A 66 -11.19 -13.46 -1.60
C ALA A 66 -10.76 -14.16 -0.31
N GLY A 67 -11.02 -13.51 0.82
CA GLY A 67 -10.65 -13.96 2.16
C GLY A 67 -9.27 -13.46 2.61
N ALA A 68 -8.83 -13.98 3.76
CA ALA A 68 -7.56 -13.63 4.37
C ALA A 68 -6.37 -14.15 3.54
N GLN A 69 -5.51 -13.25 3.09
CA GLN A 69 -4.28 -13.56 2.37
C GLN A 69 -3.11 -12.73 2.92
N THR A 70 -1.96 -13.36 3.06
CA THR A 70 -0.70 -12.66 3.34
C THR A 70 -0.02 -12.31 2.02
N TRP A 71 0.27 -11.03 1.81
CA TRP A 71 0.99 -10.53 0.64
C TRP A 71 2.38 -10.10 1.07
N GLN A 72 3.39 -10.41 0.27
CA GLN A 72 4.68 -9.76 0.39
C GLN A 72 4.66 -8.51 -0.49
N ILE A 73 5.01 -7.36 0.05
CA ILE A 73 5.17 -6.12 -0.73
C ILE A 73 6.64 -5.75 -0.65
N GLU A 74 7.26 -5.50 -1.79
CA GLU A 74 8.69 -5.21 -1.88
C GLU A 74 8.92 -3.99 -2.77
N ASN A 75 9.79 -3.09 -2.34
CA ASN A 75 10.24 -1.98 -3.16
C ASN A 75 11.56 -2.32 -3.85
N MET A 76 11.45 -2.78 -5.09
CA MET A 76 12.58 -3.11 -5.97
C MET A 76 13.09 -1.91 -6.77
N GLY A 77 12.38 -0.78 -6.71
CA GLY A 77 12.77 0.48 -7.34
C GLY A 77 13.85 1.24 -6.58
N ALA A 78 14.45 2.23 -7.25
CA ALA A 78 15.42 3.13 -6.63
C ALA A 78 14.74 4.21 -5.76
N ARG A 79 13.43 4.44 -5.96
CA ARG A 79 12.68 5.54 -5.32
C ARG A 79 11.78 5.04 -4.20
N MET A 80 11.42 5.95 -3.28
CA MET A 80 10.45 5.64 -2.25
C MET A 80 9.06 5.45 -2.85
N ASN A 81 8.44 4.30 -2.60
CA ASN A 81 7.18 3.90 -3.24
C ASN A 81 6.15 3.39 -2.22
N SER A 82 4.87 3.47 -2.55
CA SER A 82 3.77 3.02 -1.69
C SER A 82 2.67 2.34 -2.50
N LEU A 83 1.96 1.39 -1.88
CA LEU A 83 0.86 0.65 -2.51
C LEU A 83 -0.47 1.07 -1.91
N ARG A 84 -1.49 1.29 -2.75
CA ARG A 84 -2.88 1.46 -2.32
C ARG A 84 -3.80 0.55 -3.11
N VAL A 85 -4.73 -0.11 -2.43
CA VAL A 85 -5.78 -0.93 -3.05
C VAL A 85 -7.14 -0.36 -2.68
N LEU A 86 -7.92 -0.02 -3.71
CA LEU A 86 -9.21 0.65 -3.62
C LEU A 86 -10.29 -0.29 -4.19
N ARG A 87 -11.30 -0.60 -3.39
CA ARG A 87 -12.50 -1.30 -3.88
C ARG A 87 -13.41 -0.29 -4.54
N LEU A 88 -13.74 -0.49 -5.81
CA LEU A 88 -14.61 0.45 -6.53
C LEU A 88 -16.07 0.23 -6.14
N ASN A 89 -16.86 1.31 -6.06
CA ASN A 89 -18.30 1.18 -5.87
C ASN A 89 -18.95 0.54 -7.11
N ALA A 90 -20.14 -0.04 -6.95
CA ALA A 90 -20.87 -0.64 -8.06
C ALA A 90 -21.05 0.38 -9.21
N GLY A 91 -20.73 -0.05 -10.44
CA GLY A 91 -20.85 0.78 -11.64
C GLY A 91 -19.68 1.74 -11.90
N VAL A 92 -18.69 1.83 -10.99
CA VAL A 92 -17.49 2.65 -11.20
C VAL A 92 -16.45 1.84 -11.98
N ARG A 93 -16.02 2.35 -13.13
CA ARG A 93 -14.94 1.74 -13.92
C ARG A 93 -13.58 2.17 -13.40
N VAL A 94 -12.57 1.32 -13.60
CA VAL A 94 -11.19 1.61 -13.19
C VAL A 94 -10.64 2.83 -13.92
N GLU A 95 -11.00 2.99 -15.19
CA GLU A 95 -10.60 4.12 -16.04
C GLU A 95 -11.17 5.45 -15.53
N ASP A 96 -12.39 5.44 -15.00
CA ASP A 96 -13.03 6.63 -14.41
C ASP A 96 -12.31 7.03 -13.12
N ALA A 97 -11.99 6.05 -12.26
CA ALA A 97 -11.21 6.28 -11.05
C ALA A 97 -9.79 6.80 -11.36
N LEU A 98 -9.16 6.28 -12.42
CA LEU A 98 -7.86 6.72 -12.92
C LEU A 98 -7.90 8.17 -13.41
N ALA A 99 -8.88 8.50 -14.25
CA ALA A 99 -9.06 9.86 -14.75
C ALA A 99 -9.27 10.87 -13.62
N MET A 100 -10.00 10.50 -12.56
CA MET A 100 -10.23 11.39 -11.41
C MET A 100 -8.97 11.62 -10.57
N ILE A 101 -8.16 10.57 -10.35
CA ILE A 101 -6.89 10.67 -9.62
C ILE A 101 -5.88 11.54 -10.38
N MET A 102 -5.71 11.29 -11.68
CA MET A 102 -4.75 12.03 -12.51
C MET A 102 -5.12 13.51 -12.69
N ARG A 103 -6.41 13.85 -12.65
CA ARG A 103 -6.85 15.25 -12.76
C ARG A 103 -6.65 16.06 -11.49
N GLY A 104 -6.14 15.47 -10.41
CA GLY A 104 -6.01 16.12 -9.10
C GLY A 104 -7.34 16.65 -8.56
N SER A 105 -8.46 16.12 -9.07
CA SER A 105 -9.79 16.63 -8.76
C SER A 105 -10.15 16.27 -7.33
N ALA A 106 -10.80 17.19 -6.61
CA ALA A 106 -11.41 16.86 -5.35
C ALA A 106 -12.39 15.69 -5.56
N TRP A 107 -12.22 14.63 -4.78
CA TRP A 107 -13.13 13.49 -4.83
C TRP A 107 -14.57 13.95 -4.55
N PRO A 108 -15.58 13.40 -5.25
CA PRO A 108 -16.96 13.54 -4.83
C PRO A 108 -17.08 13.04 -3.38
N ASN A 109 -17.99 13.65 -2.62
CA ASN A 109 -18.33 13.20 -1.29
C ASN A 109 -19.73 12.57 -1.33
N PRO A 110 -19.89 11.25 -1.07
CA PRO A 110 -18.85 10.29 -0.71
C PRO A 110 -17.98 9.83 -1.90
N PRO A 111 -16.73 9.39 -1.66
CA PRO A 111 -15.84 8.93 -2.72
C PRO A 111 -16.40 7.69 -3.43
N PRO A 112 -16.13 7.52 -4.74
CA PRO A 112 -16.66 6.41 -5.54
C PRO A 112 -15.97 5.07 -5.27
N TYR A 113 -15.31 4.91 -4.12
CA TYR A 113 -14.56 3.73 -3.72
C TYR A 113 -14.44 3.61 -2.20
N GLN A 114 -14.14 2.41 -1.75
CA GLN A 114 -13.74 2.10 -0.37
C GLN A 114 -12.23 1.84 -0.34
N LYS A 115 -11.50 2.53 0.55
CA LYS A 115 -10.06 2.27 0.76
C LYS A 115 -9.90 0.97 1.53
N MET A 116 -9.16 0.00 0.98
CA MET A 116 -8.99 -1.33 1.58
C MET A 116 -7.58 -1.54 2.10
N VAL A 117 -6.59 -1.27 1.26
CA VAL A 117 -5.17 -1.31 1.63
C VAL A 117 -4.55 0.04 1.37
N VAL A 118 -3.84 0.53 2.37
CA VAL A 118 -2.88 1.62 2.22
C VAL A 118 -1.62 1.12 2.89
N TRP A 119 -0.58 0.96 2.09
CA TRP A 119 0.75 0.69 2.60
C TRP A 119 1.57 1.97 2.59
N THR A 120 2.38 2.14 3.63
CA THR A 120 3.22 3.32 3.80
C THR A 120 4.30 3.38 2.74
N PRO A 121 4.92 4.55 2.54
CA PRO A 121 6.10 4.64 1.69
C PRO A 121 7.22 3.75 2.21
N MET A 122 7.88 3.06 1.29
CA MET A 122 8.99 2.14 1.52
C MET A 122 10.22 2.64 0.78
N SER A 123 11.37 2.64 1.43
CA SER A 123 12.67 2.93 0.80
C SER A 123 13.08 1.80 -0.14
N ALA A 124 14.09 2.04 -0.97
CA ALA A 124 14.62 1.02 -1.87
C ALA A 124 15.14 -0.21 -1.10
N GLY A 125 14.76 -1.41 -1.55
CA GLY A 125 15.12 -2.70 -0.95
C GLY A 125 14.40 -3.01 0.36
N GLU A 126 13.41 -2.22 0.77
CA GLU A 126 12.54 -2.58 1.88
C GLU A 126 11.42 -3.51 1.42
N TRP A 127 10.98 -4.35 2.34
CA TRP A 127 9.94 -5.34 2.11
C TRP A 127 9.11 -5.56 3.38
N VAL A 128 7.88 -6.04 3.22
CA VAL A 128 6.94 -6.30 4.32
C VAL A 128 6.03 -7.46 3.97
N TRP A 129 5.50 -8.15 4.98
CA TRP A 129 4.30 -8.95 4.83
C TRP A 129 3.08 -8.25 5.43
N LEU A 130 2.01 -8.21 4.63
CA LEU A 130 0.73 -7.64 5.02
C LEU A 130 -0.36 -8.70 4.88
N THR A 131 -1.07 -9.00 5.97
CA THR A 131 -2.26 -9.85 5.89
C THR A 131 -3.49 -8.99 5.71
N VAL A 132 -4.26 -9.28 4.65
CA VAL A 132 -5.49 -8.56 4.31
C VAL A 132 -6.63 -9.53 4.08
N ASP A 133 -7.83 -9.13 4.46
CA ASP A 133 -9.06 -9.89 4.20
C ASP A 133 -9.93 -9.09 3.22
N GLN A 134 -10.06 -9.62 2.00
CA GLN A 134 -10.76 -8.95 0.89
C GLN A 134 -12.01 -9.70 0.50
N THR A 135 -13.09 -8.97 0.21
CA THR A 135 -14.27 -9.56 -0.40
C THR A 135 -14.12 -9.62 -1.92
N ALA A 136 -14.83 -10.53 -2.58
CA ALA A 136 -14.84 -10.58 -4.04
C ALA A 136 -15.33 -9.24 -4.65
N GLY A 137 -14.77 -8.88 -5.80
CA GLY A 137 -15.14 -7.66 -6.53
C GLY A 137 -14.03 -7.06 -7.38
N ALA A 138 -14.33 -5.91 -7.98
CA ALA A 138 -13.41 -5.14 -8.80
C ALA A 138 -12.68 -4.07 -7.96
N TYR A 139 -11.37 -4.03 -8.13
CA TYR A 139 -10.47 -3.16 -7.40
C TYR A 139 -9.56 -2.41 -8.35
N SER A 140 -9.01 -1.31 -7.85
CA SER A 140 -7.92 -0.57 -8.47
C SER A 140 -6.73 -0.55 -7.53
N VAL A 141 -5.55 -0.86 -8.07
CA VAL A 141 -4.28 -0.76 -7.36
C VAL A 141 -3.55 0.47 -7.87
N VAL A 142 -3.05 1.27 -6.93
CA VAL A 142 -2.38 2.54 -7.20
C VAL A 142 -1.04 2.54 -6.51
N THR A 143 0.04 2.76 -7.26
CA THR A 143 1.34 3.09 -6.69
C THR A 143 1.50 4.60 -6.56
N ILE A 144 2.09 5.05 -5.46
CA ILE A 144 2.42 6.47 -5.28
C ILE A 144 3.89 6.57 -4.91
N MET A 145 4.65 7.17 -5.82
CA MET A 145 6.03 7.57 -5.57
C MET A 145 6.07 8.94 -4.91
N LEU A 146 6.92 9.05 -3.89
CA LEU A 146 7.20 10.29 -3.17
C LEU A 146 8.60 10.76 -3.57
N ASP A 147 8.67 12.00 -4.05
CA ASP A 147 9.94 12.64 -4.39
C ASP A 147 10.22 13.76 -3.38
N PHE A 148 11.03 13.45 -2.37
CA PHE A 148 11.49 14.42 -1.39
C PHE A 148 12.65 15.29 -1.89
N ALA A 149 13.27 14.94 -3.02
CA ALA A 149 14.33 15.74 -3.62
C ALA A 149 13.79 16.88 -4.52
N ALA A 150 12.49 16.84 -4.84
CA ALA A 150 11.80 17.96 -5.49
C ALA A 150 11.62 19.14 -4.54
N ASP A 151 11.68 20.36 -5.07
CA ASP A 151 11.38 21.60 -4.34
C ASP A 151 10.12 22.29 -4.90
N PRO A 152 8.99 22.31 -4.17
CA PRO A 152 8.75 21.64 -2.89
C PRO A 152 8.62 20.11 -3.06
N PRO A 153 8.68 19.31 -1.99
CA PRO A 153 8.39 17.88 -2.05
C PRO A 153 7.03 17.64 -2.70
N ARG A 154 6.99 16.77 -3.71
CA ARG A 154 5.76 16.51 -4.47
C ARG A 154 5.40 15.03 -4.42
N LEU A 155 4.12 14.77 -4.15
CA LEU A 155 3.50 13.51 -4.53
C LEU A 155 3.48 13.49 -6.04
N ARG A 156 4.29 12.64 -6.66
CA ARG A 156 4.28 12.54 -8.12
C ARG A 156 3.17 11.58 -8.54
N GLN A 157 1.92 11.96 -8.27
CA GLN A 157 0.74 11.17 -8.63
C GLN A 157 0.62 10.97 -10.16
N GLU A 158 1.20 11.87 -10.95
CA GLU A 158 1.20 11.84 -12.42
C GLU A 158 2.01 10.67 -13.04
N GLN A 159 2.83 9.97 -12.24
CA GLN A 159 3.59 8.78 -12.67
C GLN A 159 3.25 7.54 -11.83
N GLY A 160 2.22 7.62 -10.98
CA GLY A 160 1.70 6.46 -10.27
C GLY A 160 1.07 5.49 -11.26
N ILE A 161 1.36 4.21 -11.10
CA ILE A 161 0.77 3.17 -11.94
C ILE A 161 -0.57 2.85 -11.34
N MET A 162 -1.59 2.86 -12.19
CA MET A 162 -2.87 2.30 -11.84
C MET A 162 -3.12 1.07 -12.67
N ARG A 163 -3.55 -0.01 -12.02
CA ARG A 163 -3.98 -1.21 -12.71
C ARG A 163 -5.24 -1.80 -12.07
N PRO A 164 -6.09 -2.45 -12.88
CA PRO A 164 -7.20 -3.23 -12.35
C PRO A 164 -6.68 -4.41 -11.52
N LEU A 165 -7.48 -4.81 -10.54
CA LEU A 165 -7.32 -6.05 -9.78
C LEU A 165 -8.69 -6.68 -9.58
N LEU A 166 -8.83 -7.95 -9.92
CA LEU A 166 -10.04 -8.71 -9.67
C LEU A 166 -9.84 -9.63 -8.46
N VAL A 167 -10.72 -9.51 -7.47
CA VAL A 167 -10.80 -10.45 -6.34
C VAL A 167 -11.91 -11.45 -6.67
N THR A 168 -11.53 -12.70 -6.89
CA THR A 168 -12.45 -13.81 -7.18
C THR A 168 -12.84 -14.56 -5.91
N GLU A 169 -13.92 -15.32 -5.94
CA GLU A 169 -14.22 -16.29 -4.87
C GLU A 169 -13.15 -17.40 -4.77
#